data_AF-A0A0G0NMJ9-F1
#
_entry.id   AF-A0A0G0NMJ9-F1
#
_cell.length_a   1.000
_cell.length_b   1.000
_cell.length_c   1.000
_cell.angle_alpha   90.00
_cell.angle_beta   90.00
_cell.angle_gamma   90.00
#
_symmetry.space_group_name_H-M   'P 1'
#
loop_
_entity.id
_entity.type
_entity.pdbx_description
1 polymer ?
#
loop_
_entity_poly.entity_id
_entity_poly.type
_entity_poly.pdbx_seq_one_letter_code
_entity_poly.pdbx_strand_id
1 'polypeptide(L)'
;MDDGSTDKTKQEAEKVAKKFPGKVKVVGYLTNLGKGHAVRFGMARAKGDIIGFVDAGIELNPNGLAMLLEHFEWYDADVIVGSKRHPASKVIYPWQRKIISFGYQLIVRVLFGLKVKDTQVGMKFFRREVLEKVLPRVLVKAFAFDVELLVVANSLGFRRIYEAPVEMKMKFAGGISTIASKGFIRVSFKTFWDTAAVFYRLKLLHYYDDINRKNWITPEYLTLRKK
;
A
#
# COMPACT_ATOMS: atom_id res chain seq x y z
N MET A 1 6.38 -0.66 -11.86
CA MET A 1 7.44 0.18 -11.27
C MET A 1 8.58 -0.75 -10.93
N ASP A 2 9.79 -0.41 -11.38
CA ASP A 2 11.02 -1.14 -11.05
C ASP A 2 11.85 -0.26 -10.11
N ASP A 3 12.22 -0.76 -8.94
CA ASP A 3 12.91 0.02 -7.91
C ASP A 3 14.43 -0.20 -7.89
N GLY A 4 15.01 -0.57 -9.03
CA GLY A 4 16.44 -0.85 -9.16
C GLY A 4 16.75 -2.33 -9.03
N SER A 5 15.94 -3.18 -9.69
CA SER A 5 16.18 -4.62 -9.71
C SER A 5 17.53 -4.94 -10.36
N THR A 6 18.28 -5.84 -9.74
CA THR A 6 19.60 -6.30 -10.22
C THR A 6 19.50 -7.52 -11.13
N ASP A 7 18.30 -8.09 -11.27
CA ASP A 7 18.00 -9.24 -12.12
C ASP A 7 17.36 -8.80 -13.45
N LYS A 8 16.79 -9.76 -14.19
CA LYS A 8 16.16 -9.50 -15.49
C LYS A 8 14.74 -8.92 -15.39
N THR A 9 14.22 -8.61 -14.20
CA THR A 9 12.83 -8.16 -14.00
C THR A 9 12.48 -6.97 -14.88
N LYS A 10 13.32 -5.93 -14.90
CA LYS A 10 13.11 -4.74 -15.74
C LYS A 10 13.05 -5.10 -17.23
N GLN A 11 13.97 -5.95 -17.70
CA GLN A 11 14.04 -6.37 -19.10
C GLN A 11 12.78 -7.14 -19.52
N GLU A 12 12.30 -8.05 -18.67
CA GLU A 12 11.07 -8.79 -18.94
C GLU A 12 9.84 -7.88 -18.93
N ALA A 13 9.77 -6.93 -17.99
CA ALA A 13 8.70 -5.93 -17.96
C ALA A 13 8.70 -5.05 -19.23
N GLU A 14 9.87 -4.68 -19.75
CA GLU A 14 10.00 -3.91 -20.99
C GLU A 14 9.55 -4.71 -22.22
N LYS A 15 9.82 -6.02 -22.26
CA LYS A 15 9.28 -6.91 -23.31
C LYS A 15 7.75 -6.93 -23.28
N VAL A 16 7.15 -7.00 -22.10
CA VAL A 16 5.69 -6.93 -21.94
C VAL A 16 5.15 -5.57 -22.39
N ALA A 17 5.84 -4.47 -22.03
CA ALA A 17 5.42 -3.14 -22.47
C ALA A 17 5.41 -2.98 -24.00
N LYS A 18 6.38 -3.59 -24.70
CA LYS A 18 6.39 -3.63 -26.17
C LYS A 18 5.20 -4.38 -26.76
N LYS A 19 4.70 -5.42 -26.09
CA LYS A 19 3.50 -6.18 -26.52
C LYS A 19 2.18 -5.41 -26.30
N PHE A 20 2.15 -4.48 -25.35
CA PHE A 20 0.96 -3.73 -24.97
C PHE A 20 1.19 -2.21 -25.01
N PRO A 21 1.47 -1.64 -26.20
CA PRO A 21 1.77 -0.23 -26.34
C PRO A 21 0.61 0.64 -25.85
N GLY A 22 0.93 1.73 -25.14
CA GLY A 22 -0.05 2.65 -24.56
C GLY A 22 -0.77 2.14 -23.31
N LYS A 23 -0.79 0.83 -23.05
CA LYS A 23 -1.43 0.21 -21.87
C LYS A 23 -0.45 -0.09 -20.75
N VAL A 24 0.77 -0.51 -21.10
CA VAL A 24 1.82 -0.86 -20.12
C VAL A 24 2.98 0.11 -20.27
N LYS A 25 3.39 0.72 -19.15
CA LYS A 25 4.57 1.58 -19.08
C LYS A 25 5.49 1.10 -17.98
N VAL A 26 6.73 0.80 -18.33
CA VAL A 26 7.78 0.54 -17.35
C VAL A 26 8.39 1.87 -16.95
N VAL A 27 8.47 2.09 -15.64
CA VAL A 27 9.13 3.24 -15.04
C VAL A 27 9.90 2.71 -13.84
N GLY A 28 11.07 3.29 -13.57
CA GLY A 28 11.90 2.89 -12.45
C GLY A 28 13.07 3.83 -12.23
N TYR A 29 13.92 3.46 -11.28
CA TYR A 29 15.15 4.18 -10.92
C TYR A 29 16.24 3.16 -10.56
N LEU A 30 17.48 3.62 -10.40
CA LEU A 30 18.65 2.72 -10.31
C LEU A 30 18.88 2.11 -8.92
N THR A 31 18.45 2.78 -7.85
CA THR A 31 18.78 2.38 -6.47
C THR A 31 17.51 2.08 -5.68
N ASN A 32 17.46 0.96 -4.97
CA ASN A 32 16.31 0.61 -4.13
C ASN A 32 16.14 1.57 -2.94
N LEU A 33 15.01 2.29 -2.93
CA LEU A 33 14.64 3.27 -1.90
C LEU A 33 13.50 2.79 -0.98
N GLY A 34 13.10 1.52 -1.13
CA GLY A 34 12.02 0.88 -0.38
C GLY A 34 10.67 0.89 -1.09
N LYS A 35 9.82 -0.09 -0.72
CA LYS A 35 8.48 -0.32 -1.29
C LYS A 35 7.61 0.93 -1.31
N GLY A 36 7.54 1.65 -0.19
CA GLY A 36 6.71 2.85 -0.08
C GLY A 36 7.14 3.95 -1.06
N HIS A 37 8.46 4.12 -1.26
CA HIS A 37 8.98 5.04 -2.28
C HIS A 37 8.54 4.60 -3.68
N ALA A 38 8.74 3.32 -4.03
CA ALA A 38 8.39 2.78 -5.35
C ALA A 38 6.89 2.94 -5.67
N VAL A 39 6.03 2.62 -4.71
CA VAL A 39 4.56 2.73 -4.87
C VAL A 39 4.14 4.19 -5.02
N ARG A 40 4.62 5.09 -4.15
CA ARG A 40 4.30 6.53 -4.23
C ARG A 40 4.79 7.16 -5.54
N PHE A 41 6.01 6.80 -5.95
CA PHE A 41 6.59 7.22 -7.23
C PHE A 41 5.76 6.73 -8.43
N GLY A 42 5.23 5.50 -8.32
CA GLY A 42 4.21 4.88 -9.18
C GLY A 42 2.95 5.71 -9.32
N MET A 43 2.27 5.87 -8.17
CA MET A 43 1.00 6.55 -8.07
C MET A 43 1.07 7.98 -8.61
N ALA A 44 2.11 8.75 -8.27
CA ALA A 44 2.29 10.12 -8.73
C ALA A 44 2.39 10.27 -10.27
N ARG A 45 2.75 9.19 -10.97
CA ARG A 45 2.86 9.15 -12.45
C ARG A 45 1.65 8.53 -13.14
N ALA A 46 0.71 7.97 -12.38
CA ALA A 46 -0.48 7.36 -12.94
C ALA A 46 -1.44 8.42 -13.49
N LYS A 47 -2.11 8.11 -14.61
CA LYS A 47 -3.03 9.01 -15.33
C LYS A 47 -4.52 8.67 -15.21
N GLY A 48 -4.85 7.50 -14.64
CA GLY A 48 -6.24 7.06 -14.47
C GLY A 48 -7.00 7.84 -13.38
N ASP A 49 -8.32 7.68 -13.36
CA ASP A 49 -9.20 8.22 -12.31
C ASP A 49 -9.22 7.35 -11.05
N ILE A 50 -8.98 6.05 -11.24
CA ILE A 50 -8.71 5.10 -10.17
C ILE A 50 -7.22 4.75 -10.24
N ILE A 51 -6.51 4.93 -9.13
CA ILE A 51 -5.07 4.70 -9.04
C ILE A 51 -4.82 3.77 -7.85
N GLY A 52 -4.01 2.75 -8.07
CA GLY A 52 -3.70 1.78 -7.05
C GLY A 52 -2.38 1.09 -7.29
N PHE A 53 -2.11 0.10 -6.45
CA PHE A 53 -0.97 -0.78 -6.62
C PHE A 53 -1.37 -2.21 -6.25
N VAL A 54 -0.66 -3.15 -6.89
CA VAL A 54 -0.74 -4.57 -6.61
C VAL A 54 0.69 -5.07 -6.44
N ASP A 55 0.97 -5.81 -5.37
CA ASP A 55 2.28 -6.43 -5.17
C ASP A 55 2.55 -7.44 -6.30
N ALA A 56 3.74 -7.37 -6.90
CA ALA A 56 4.12 -8.20 -8.05
C ALA A 56 4.35 -9.70 -7.72
N GLY A 57 4.08 -10.11 -6.49
CA GLY A 57 4.24 -11.49 -6.04
C GLY A 57 3.09 -12.39 -6.50
N ILE A 58 3.40 -13.68 -6.71
CA ILE A 58 2.42 -14.73 -7.08
C ILE A 58 1.38 -15.05 -6.00
N GLU A 59 1.45 -14.39 -4.85
CA GLU A 59 0.58 -14.69 -3.70
C GLU A 59 -0.85 -14.22 -3.95
N LEU A 60 -1.06 -13.11 -4.65
CA LEU A 60 -2.38 -12.54 -4.92
C LEU A 60 -2.89 -12.97 -6.29
N ASN A 61 -4.11 -13.53 -6.32
CA ASN A 61 -4.74 -13.91 -7.58
C ASN A 61 -5.14 -12.63 -8.37
N PRO A 62 -4.67 -12.43 -9.61
CA PRO A 62 -5.08 -11.30 -10.45
C PRO A 62 -6.58 -11.23 -10.68
N ASN A 63 -7.31 -12.35 -10.65
CA ASN A 63 -8.76 -12.38 -10.79
C ASN A 63 -9.47 -11.64 -9.64
N GLY A 64 -8.82 -11.50 -8.48
CA GLY A 64 -9.33 -10.71 -7.35
C GLY A 64 -9.38 -9.21 -7.65
N LEU A 65 -8.61 -8.72 -8.64
CA LEU A 65 -8.61 -7.31 -9.01
C LEU A 65 -9.95 -6.86 -9.58
N ALA A 66 -10.55 -7.65 -10.49
CA ALA A 66 -11.83 -7.31 -11.10
C ALA A 66 -12.92 -7.16 -10.03
N MET A 67 -13.03 -8.15 -9.14
CA MET A 67 -13.97 -8.14 -8.02
C MET A 67 -13.75 -6.94 -7.08
N LEU A 68 -12.49 -6.60 -6.80
CA LEU A 68 -12.17 -5.44 -5.97
C LEU A 68 -12.58 -4.12 -6.63
N LEU A 69 -12.42 -3.99 -7.94
CA LEU A 69 -12.86 -2.80 -8.70
C LEU A 69 -14.39 -2.73 -8.78
N GLU A 70 -15.08 -3.85 -8.93
CA GLU A 70 -16.55 -3.89 -8.83
C GLU A 70 -17.03 -3.41 -7.47
N HIS A 71 -16.39 -3.83 -6.36
CA HIS A 71 -16.72 -3.33 -5.03
C HIS A 71 -16.41 -1.83 -4.88
N PHE A 72 -15.33 -1.36 -5.49
CA PHE A 72 -14.97 0.06 -5.50
C PHE A 72 -16.08 0.92 -6.12
N GLU A 73 -16.60 0.48 -7.28
CA GLU A 73 -17.70 1.16 -7.97
C GLU A 73 -19.01 1.02 -7.20
N TRP A 74 -19.36 -0.18 -6.75
CA TRP A 74 -20.61 -0.46 -6.04
C TRP A 74 -20.76 0.35 -4.75
N TYR A 75 -19.70 0.48 -3.96
CA TYR A 75 -19.71 1.27 -2.72
C TYR A 75 -19.51 2.77 -2.94
N ASP A 76 -19.31 3.21 -4.19
CA ASP A 76 -18.82 4.54 -4.53
C ASP A 76 -17.63 4.94 -3.64
N ALA A 77 -16.65 4.03 -3.52
CA ALA A 77 -15.59 4.09 -2.52
C ALA A 77 -14.61 5.25 -2.79
N ASP A 78 -14.11 5.90 -1.74
CA ASP A 78 -12.93 6.78 -1.83
C ASP A 78 -11.67 5.92 -1.98
N VAL A 79 -11.63 4.83 -1.22
CA VAL A 79 -10.53 3.87 -1.14
C VAL A 79 -11.10 2.47 -0.96
N ILE A 80 -10.60 1.50 -1.72
CA ILE A 80 -10.84 0.07 -1.47
C ILE A 80 -9.51 -0.61 -1.14
N VAL A 81 -9.56 -1.48 -0.14
CA VAL A 81 -8.42 -2.27 0.32
C VAL A 81 -8.75 -3.75 0.19
N GLY A 82 -7.89 -4.52 -0.46
CA GLY A 82 -7.99 -5.98 -0.41
C GLY A 82 -7.81 -6.45 1.03
N SER A 83 -8.63 -7.38 1.50
CA SER A 83 -8.62 -7.78 2.91
C SER A 83 -8.61 -9.29 3.09
N LYS A 84 -7.61 -9.81 3.80
CA LYS A 84 -7.58 -11.23 4.19
C LYS A 84 -8.65 -11.59 5.23
N ARG A 85 -9.29 -10.56 5.81
CA ARG A 85 -10.29 -10.68 6.89
C ARG A 85 -11.72 -10.51 6.39
N HIS A 86 -11.90 -10.22 5.10
CA HIS A 86 -13.22 -10.21 4.49
C HIS A 86 -13.80 -11.64 4.53
N PRO A 87 -15.09 -11.83 4.88
CA PRO A 87 -15.70 -13.16 5.01
C PRO A 87 -15.58 -14.02 3.73
N ALA A 88 -15.64 -13.38 2.56
CA ALA A 88 -15.51 -14.05 1.27
C ALA A 88 -14.05 -14.28 0.82
N SER A 89 -13.04 -13.89 1.61
CA SER A 89 -11.63 -14.08 1.23
C SER A 89 -11.17 -15.53 1.36
N LYS A 90 -10.40 -15.98 0.37
CA LYS A 90 -9.81 -17.32 0.34
C LYS A 90 -8.31 -17.22 0.57
N VAL A 91 -7.88 -17.47 1.80
CA VAL A 91 -6.52 -17.13 2.24
C VAL A 91 -5.81 -18.34 2.85
N ILE A 92 -4.76 -18.82 2.18
CA ILE A 92 -3.93 -19.95 2.62
C ILE A 92 -2.54 -19.43 2.95
N TYR A 93 -2.21 -19.38 4.24
CA TYR A 93 -0.90 -18.96 4.76
C TYR A 93 -0.69 -19.42 6.21
N PRO A 94 0.55 -19.44 6.73
CA PRO A 94 0.89 -19.98 8.04
C PRO A 94 0.13 -19.34 9.22
N TRP A 95 -0.29 -20.14 10.20
CA TRP A 95 -1.07 -19.67 11.35
C TRP A 95 -0.30 -18.67 12.23
N GLN A 96 1.02 -18.81 12.35
CA GLN A 96 1.85 -17.86 13.09
C GLN A 96 1.79 -16.47 12.44
N ARG A 97 1.83 -16.41 11.10
CA ARG A 97 1.62 -15.17 10.35
C ARG A 97 0.19 -14.65 10.49
N LYS A 98 -0.81 -15.53 10.63
CA LYS A 98 -2.21 -15.11 10.91
C LYS A 98 -2.29 -14.35 12.23
N ILE A 99 -1.61 -14.81 13.28
CA ILE A 99 -1.59 -14.18 14.60
C ILE A 99 -0.84 -12.85 14.57
N ILE A 100 0.38 -12.82 14.04
CA ILE A 100 1.18 -11.58 13.96
C ILE A 100 0.44 -10.52 13.14
N SER A 101 -0.11 -10.90 11.99
CA SER A 101 -0.91 -10.01 11.15
C SER A 101 -2.15 -9.50 11.89
N PHE A 102 -2.84 -10.36 12.65
CA PHE A 102 -4.01 -9.95 13.43
C PHE A 102 -3.64 -8.95 14.54
N GLY A 103 -2.59 -9.23 15.31
CA GLY A 103 -2.13 -8.34 16.38
C GLY A 103 -1.75 -6.97 15.85
N TYR A 104 -0.99 -6.89 14.77
CA TYR A 104 -0.64 -5.61 14.16
C TYR A 104 -1.87 -4.87 13.60
N GLN A 105 -2.79 -5.58 12.93
CA GLN A 105 -4.04 -5.00 12.43
C GLN A 105 -4.85 -4.38 13.58
N LEU A 106 -4.93 -5.06 14.72
CA LEU A 106 -5.62 -4.56 15.91
C LEU A 106 -4.94 -3.30 16.47
N ILE A 107 -3.61 -3.29 16.60
CA ILE A 107 -2.84 -2.12 17.04
C ILE A 107 -3.14 -0.92 16.13
N VAL A 108 -3.03 -1.09 14.82
CA VAL A 108 -3.32 -0.01 13.85
C VAL A 108 -4.76 0.49 13.98
N ARG A 109 -5.72 -0.43 14.13
CA ARG A 109 -7.13 -0.06 14.28
C ARG A 109 -7.37 0.77 15.54
N VAL A 110 -6.77 0.39 16.67
CA VAL A 110 -6.89 1.11 17.95
C VAL A 110 -6.22 2.47 17.87
N LEU A 111 -5.00 2.56 17.32
CA LEU A 111 -4.24 3.81 17.25
C LEU A 111 -4.88 4.86 16.33
N PHE A 112 -5.48 4.42 15.21
CA PHE A 112 -5.91 5.33 14.15
C PHE A 112 -7.41 5.40 13.92
N GLY A 113 -8.20 4.52 14.56
CA GLY A 113 -9.66 4.49 14.43
C GLY A 113 -10.14 4.14 13.01
N LEU A 114 -9.34 3.40 12.24
CA LEU A 114 -9.72 2.96 10.90
C LEU A 114 -10.84 1.92 10.96
N LYS A 115 -11.82 2.02 10.04
CA LYS A 115 -12.96 1.08 9.98
C LYS A 115 -12.62 -0.24 9.27
N VAL A 116 -11.49 -0.31 8.57
CA VAL A 116 -11.02 -1.51 7.88
C VAL A 116 -10.30 -2.46 8.84
N LYS A 117 -10.44 -3.77 8.60
CA LYS A 117 -9.81 -4.83 9.40
C LYS A 117 -8.41 -5.20 8.91
N ASP A 118 -8.10 -4.96 7.64
CA ASP A 118 -6.81 -5.26 7.04
C ASP A 118 -6.22 -4.04 6.33
N THR A 119 -5.08 -3.55 6.81
CA THR A 119 -4.42 -2.36 6.27
C THR A 119 -3.21 -2.68 5.41
N GLN A 120 -2.70 -3.92 5.40
CA GLN A 120 -1.34 -4.22 4.91
C GLN A 120 -1.30 -5.10 3.67
N VAL A 121 -2.44 -5.58 3.20
CA VAL A 121 -2.50 -6.33 1.94
C VAL A 121 -2.03 -5.44 0.80
N GLY A 122 -1.15 -5.97 -0.05
CA GLY A 122 -0.57 -5.26 -1.18
C GLY A 122 -1.49 -5.12 -2.38
N MET A 123 -2.76 -4.79 -2.16
CA MET A 123 -3.75 -4.54 -3.21
C MET A 123 -4.69 -3.44 -2.71
N LYS A 124 -4.50 -2.21 -3.21
CA LYS A 124 -5.28 -1.04 -2.79
C LYS A 124 -5.47 -0.08 -3.95
N PHE A 125 -6.68 0.47 -4.03
CA PHE A 125 -7.07 1.42 -5.07
C PHE A 125 -7.78 2.61 -4.45
N PHE A 126 -7.53 3.78 -5.02
CA PHE A 126 -7.92 5.08 -4.51
C PHE A 126 -8.51 5.88 -5.66
N ARG A 127 -9.49 6.75 -5.37
CA ARG A 127 -9.82 7.83 -6.31
C ARG A 127 -8.61 8.74 -6.46
N ARG A 128 -8.41 9.27 -7.66
CA ARG A 128 -7.37 10.27 -7.95
C ARG A 128 -7.42 11.42 -6.95
N GLU A 129 -8.59 11.99 -6.69
CA GLU A 129 -8.78 13.12 -5.77
C GLU A 129 -8.31 12.83 -4.34
N VAL A 130 -8.39 11.57 -3.90
CA VAL A 130 -7.86 11.13 -2.60
C VAL A 130 -6.35 11.19 -2.63
N LEU A 131 -5.71 10.62 -3.66
CA LEU A 131 -4.25 10.62 -3.76
C LEU A 131 -3.66 12.01 -3.99
N GLU A 132 -4.36 12.92 -4.65
CA GLU A 132 -3.93 14.32 -4.82
C GLU A 132 -3.76 15.02 -3.48
N LYS A 133 -4.62 14.70 -2.50
CA LYS A 133 -4.47 15.20 -1.13
C LYS A 133 -3.53 14.32 -0.31
N VAL A 134 -3.57 13.00 -0.44
CA VAL A 134 -2.82 12.11 0.44
C VAL A 134 -1.31 12.08 0.12
N LEU A 135 -0.91 11.92 -1.14
CA LEU A 135 0.49 11.69 -1.52
C LEU A 135 1.47 12.78 -1.05
N PRO A 136 1.14 14.09 -1.10
CA PRO A 136 2.03 15.15 -0.62
C PRO A 136 2.38 15.05 0.87
N ARG A 137 1.50 14.44 1.67
CA ARG A 137 1.57 14.39 3.13
C ARG A 137 2.31 13.16 3.68
N VAL A 138 2.46 12.12 2.85
CA VAL A 138 3.02 10.82 3.25
C VAL A 138 4.54 10.90 3.31
N LEU A 139 5.17 10.28 4.30
CA LEU A 139 6.63 10.34 4.52
C LEU A 139 7.29 8.96 4.51
N VAL A 140 6.59 7.93 4.97
CA VAL A 140 7.12 6.58 5.11
C VAL A 140 7.54 6.02 3.75
N LYS A 141 8.76 5.49 3.69
CA LYS A 141 9.37 4.91 2.49
C LYS A 141 9.36 3.38 2.49
N ALA A 142 9.12 2.76 3.66
CA ALA A 142 9.13 1.32 3.87
C ALA A 142 7.69 0.78 4.08
N PHE A 143 7.53 -0.34 4.79
CA PHE A 143 6.29 -1.11 4.85
C PHE A 143 5.11 -0.42 5.56
N ALA A 144 5.34 0.51 6.49
CA ALA A 144 4.24 1.21 7.14
C ALA A 144 3.56 2.28 6.26
N PHE A 145 4.01 2.48 5.01
CA PHE A 145 3.40 3.45 4.09
C PHE A 145 1.93 3.12 3.80
N ASP A 146 1.59 1.84 3.74
CA ASP A 146 0.24 1.33 3.55
C ASP A 146 -0.73 1.88 4.60
N VAL A 147 -0.27 1.88 5.87
CA VAL A 147 -1.02 2.43 6.99
C VAL A 147 -1.09 3.94 6.89
N GLU A 148 0.03 4.61 6.62
CA GLU A 148 0.07 6.07 6.51
C GLU A 148 -0.90 6.60 5.44
N LEU A 149 -1.00 5.94 4.27
CA LEU A 149 -1.96 6.32 3.22
C LEU A 149 -3.41 6.32 3.74
N LEU A 150 -3.81 5.25 4.44
CA LEU A 150 -5.17 5.11 4.97
C LEU A 150 -5.44 6.07 6.14
N VAL A 151 -4.44 6.27 6.99
CA VAL A 151 -4.52 7.21 8.13
C VAL A 151 -4.71 8.64 7.64
N VAL A 152 -3.90 9.08 6.68
CA VAL A 152 -3.99 10.42 6.11
C VAL A 152 -5.30 10.59 5.34
N ALA A 153 -5.74 9.60 4.56
CA ALA A 153 -7.05 9.67 3.90
C ALA A 153 -8.18 9.86 4.92
N ASN A 154 -8.21 9.05 5.98
CA ASN A 154 -9.23 9.14 7.02
C ASN A 154 -9.16 10.46 7.80
N SER A 155 -7.96 11.01 8.06
CA SER A 155 -7.81 12.29 8.77
C SER A 155 -8.27 13.48 7.94
N LEU A 156 -8.15 13.40 6.61
CA LEU A 156 -8.64 14.40 5.67
C LEU A 156 -10.15 14.31 5.39
N GLY A 157 -10.86 13.43 6.09
CA GLY A 157 -12.31 13.31 6.00
C GLY A 157 -12.83 12.31 4.96
N PHE A 158 -11.95 11.59 4.25
CA PHE A 158 -12.40 10.49 3.39
C PHE A 158 -12.86 9.31 4.24
N ARG A 159 -14.19 9.08 4.27
CA ARG A 159 -14.81 8.07 5.13
C ARG A 159 -15.23 6.80 4.39
N ARG A 160 -15.31 6.83 3.06
CA ARG A 160 -15.72 5.70 2.22
C ARG A 160 -14.53 4.78 1.94
N ILE A 161 -13.90 4.31 3.01
CA ILE A 161 -12.77 3.39 2.97
C ILE A 161 -13.30 2.00 3.27
N TYR A 162 -13.35 1.15 2.25
CA TYR A 162 -13.97 -0.17 2.32
C TYR A 162 -12.96 -1.30 2.10
N GLU A 163 -13.39 -2.51 2.41
CA GLU A 163 -12.61 -3.73 2.19
C GLU A 163 -13.27 -4.59 1.10
N ALA A 164 -12.44 -5.18 0.24
CA ALA A 164 -12.86 -6.18 -0.73
C ALA A 164 -12.18 -7.52 -0.45
N PRO A 165 -12.83 -8.65 -0.79
CA PRO A 165 -12.20 -9.96 -0.64
C PRO A 165 -10.97 -10.13 -1.54
N VAL A 166 -10.03 -10.95 -1.07
CA VAL A 166 -8.86 -11.36 -1.86
C VAL A 166 -8.71 -12.87 -1.82
N GLU A 167 -8.19 -13.43 -2.92
CA GLU A 167 -7.65 -14.79 -2.94
C GLU A 167 -6.14 -14.71 -2.83
N MET A 168 -5.60 -15.36 -1.78
CA MET A 168 -4.16 -15.38 -1.53
C MET A 168 -3.68 -16.79 -1.20
N LYS A 169 -2.63 -17.24 -1.89
CA LYS A 169 -1.98 -18.53 -1.63
C LYS A 169 -0.49 -18.32 -1.42
N MET A 170 -0.07 -18.39 -0.17
CA MET A 170 1.35 -18.36 0.19
C MET A 170 1.87 -19.79 0.29
N LYS A 171 2.73 -20.21 -0.65
CA LYS A 171 3.39 -21.51 -0.58
C LYS A 171 4.40 -21.53 0.56
N PHE A 172 4.46 -22.65 1.28
CA PHE A 172 5.32 -22.84 2.44
C PHE A 172 6.81 -22.81 2.01
N ALA A 173 7.53 -21.76 2.40
CA ALA A 173 8.98 -21.67 2.18
C ALA A 173 9.77 -21.38 3.48
N GLY A 174 9.14 -21.41 4.65
CA GLY A 174 9.86 -21.32 5.91
C GLY A 174 8.96 -21.15 7.12
N GLY A 175 9.20 -21.99 8.14
CA GLY A 175 8.45 -22.02 9.39
C GLY A 175 8.84 -20.89 10.35
N ILE A 176 8.88 -21.21 11.66
CA ILE A 176 9.24 -20.29 12.75
C ILE A 176 10.59 -19.59 12.47
N SER A 177 11.52 -20.25 11.80
CA SER A 177 12.85 -19.72 11.43
C SER A 177 12.79 -18.46 10.56
N THR A 178 11.80 -18.32 9.67
CA THR A 178 11.66 -17.11 8.83
C THR A 178 11.15 -15.93 9.64
N ILE A 179 10.24 -16.17 10.59
CA ILE A 179 9.68 -15.14 11.48
C ILE A 179 10.71 -14.74 12.55
N ALA A 180 11.51 -15.69 13.05
CA ALA A 180 12.59 -15.45 14.00
C ALA A 180 13.89 -14.95 13.33
N SER A 181 13.90 -14.80 12.01
CA SER A 181 15.08 -14.31 11.30
C SER A 181 15.40 -12.87 11.72
N LYS A 182 16.69 -12.55 11.87
CA LYS A 182 17.15 -11.18 12.18
C LYS A 182 16.59 -10.15 11.19
N GLY A 183 16.45 -10.52 9.92
CA GLY A 183 15.85 -9.68 8.88
C GLY A 183 14.38 -9.37 9.16
N PHE A 184 13.56 -10.39 9.43
CA PHE A 184 12.14 -10.19 9.73
C PHE A 184 11.93 -9.39 11.02
N ILE A 185 12.71 -9.67 12.07
CA ILE A 185 12.66 -8.94 13.34
C ILE A 185 12.98 -7.46 13.10
N ARG A 186 14.08 -7.16 12.39
CA ARG A 186 14.47 -5.78 12.06
C ARG A 186 13.39 -5.04 11.26
N VAL A 187 12.78 -5.70 10.27
CA VAL A 187 11.69 -5.12 9.47
C VAL A 187 10.46 -4.87 10.35
N SER A 188 10.12 -5.79 11.25
CA SER A 188 8.99 -5.67 12.16
C SER A 188 9.18 -4.50 13.14
N PHE A 189 10.35 -4.39 13.76
CA PHE A 189 10.70 -3.26 14.63
C PHE A 189 10.65 -1.93 13.88
N LYS A 190 11.23 -1.86 12.68
CA LYS A 190 11.19 -0.65 11.85
C LYS A 190 9.75 -0.28 11.49
N THR A 191 8.92 -1.26 11.13
CA THR A 191 7.50 -1.04 10.79
C THR A 191 6.73 -0.51 12.00
N PHE A 192 6.98 -1.06 13.19
CA PHE A 192 6.38 -0.57 14.42
C PHE A 192 6.83 0.87 14.74
N TRP A 193 8.13 1.15 14.62
CA TRP A 193 8.67 2.50 14.81
C TRP A 193 8.09 3.52 13.82
N ASP A 194 8.01 3.16 12.54
CA ASP A 194 7.40 4.00 11.51
C ASP A 194 5.90 4.23 11.83
N THR A 195 5.20 3.23 12.34
CA THR A 195 3.79 3.34 12.77
C THR A 195 3.62 4.27 13.96
N ALA A 196 4.49 4.15 14.98
CA ALA A 196 4.51 5.07 16.10
C ALA A 196 4.81 6.50 15.64
N ALA A 197 5.70 6.68 14.67
CA ALA A 197 5.98 7.98 14.08
C ALA A 197 4.78 8.54 13.29
N VAL A 198 4.00 7.70 12.58
CA VAL A 198 2.73 8.13 11.96
C VAL A 198 1.72 8.57 13.02
N PHE A 199 1.61 7.84 14.13
CA PHE A 199 0.74 8.23 15.25
C PHE A 199 1.17 9.56 15.87
N TYR A 200 2.47 9.74 16.13
CA TYR A 200 3.04 11.00 16.62
C TYR A 200 2.73 12.17 15.68
N ARG A 201 2.94 11.97 14.36
CA ARG A 201 2.63 12.98 13.34
C ARG A 201 1.15 13.32 13.26
N LEU A 202 0.28 12.33 13.42
CA LEU A 202 -1.17 12.52 13.40
C LEU A 202 -1.67 13.25 14.65
N LYS A 203 -1.28 12.79 15.84
CA LYS A 203 -1.93 13.16 17.11
C LYS A 203 -1.26 14.29 17.86
N LEU A 204 0.06 14.45 17.72
CA LEU A 204 0.83 15.43 18.49
C LEU A 204 1.31 16.59 17.62
N LEU A 205 1.84 16.29 16.42
CA LEU A 205 2.29 17.35 15.51
C LEU A 205 1.19 17.94 14.64
N HIS A 206 0.04 17.27 14.51
CA HIS A 206 -0.99 17.66 13.54
C HIS A 206 -0.42 17.84 12.12
N TYR A 207 0.59 17.05 11.78
CA TYR A 207 1.44 17.26 10.61
C TYR A 207 0.64 17.23 9.30
N TYR A 208 -0.37 16.36 9.24
CA TYR A 208 -1.15 16.11 8.04
C TYR A 208 -2.22 17.18 7.75
N ASP A 209 -2.44 18.10 8.69
CA ASP A 209 -3.46 19.15 8.60
C ASP A 209 -3.03 20.28 7.65
N ASP A 210 -3.99 20.87 6.94
CA ASP A 210 -3.74 21.92 5.94
C ASP A 210 -3.06 23.16 6.54
N ILE A 211 -3.34 23.45 7.80
CA ILE A 211 -2.73 24.54 8.58
C ILE A 211 -1.19 24.35 8.66
N ASN A 212 -0.72 23.10 8.66
CA ASN A 212 0.69 22.75 8.77
C ASN A 212 1.34 22.46 7.41
N ARG A 213 0.72 22.86 6.30
CA ARG A 213 1.22 22.61 4.93
C ARG A 213 2.65 23.07 4.68
N LYS A 214 3.08 24.16 5.32
CA LYS A 214 4.47 24.66 5.23
C LYS A 214 5.52 23.67 5.75
N ASN A 215 5.13 22.73 6.61
CA ASN A 215 6.00 21.70 7.17
C ASN A 215 6.05 20.44 6.29
N TRP A 216 5.26 20.37 5.23
CA TRP A 216 5.20 19.18 4.38
C TRP A 216 6.49 19.00 3.58
N ILE A 217 7.11 17.84 3.75
CA ILE A 217 8.28 17.45 2.98
C ILE A 217 7.76 16.63 1.80
N THR A 218 7.34 17.35 0.76
CA THR A 218 6.86 16.74 -0.49
C THR A 218 7.95 16.81 -1.55
N PRO A 219 8.67 15.71 -1.83
CA PRO A 219 9.49 15.64 -3.01
C PRO A 219 8.71 16.00 -4.28
N GLU A 220 9.32 16.77 -5.17
CA GLU A 220 8.70 17.25 -6.41
C GLU A 220 8.08 16.11 -7.25
N TYR A 221 8.72 14.93 -7.22
CA TYR A 221 8.28 13.75 -7.95
C TYR A 221 6.93 13.16 -7.49
N LEU A 222 6.39 13.59 -6.34
CA LEU A 222 5.12 13.12 -5.78
C LEU A 222 3.92 13.96 -6.17
N THR A 223 4.14 15.08 -6.83
CA THR A 223 3.04 15.85 -7.41
C THR A 223 2.40 15.01 -8.51
N LEU A 224 1.12 14.68 -8.32
CA LEU A 224 0.36 13.93 -9.33
C LEU A 224 0.37 14.71 -10.63
N ARG A 225 0.79 14.06 -11.72
CA ARG A 225 0.79 14.69 -13.03
C ARG A 225 -0.65 15.02 -13.43
N LYS A 226 -0.87 16.27 -13.85
CA LYS A 226 -2.12 16.69 -14.50
C LYS A 226 -2.37 15.81 -15.74
N LYS A 227 -3.64 15.52 -16.02
CA LYS A 227 -4.07 14.61 -17.10
C LYS A 227 -3.41 14.97 -18.43
#